data_AF-A0AAU3MQF3-F1
#
_entry.id   AF-A0AAU3MQF3-F1
#
_cell.length_a   1.000
_cell.length_b   1.000
_cell.length_c   1.000
_cell.angle_alpha   90.00
_cell.angle_beta   90.00
_cell.angle_gamma   90.00
#
_symmetry.space_group_name_H-M   'P 1'
#
loop_
_entity.id
_entity.type
_entity.pdbx_description
1 polymer ?
#
loop_
_entity_poly.entity_id
_entity_poly.type
_entity_poly.pdbx_seq_one_letter_code
_entity_poly.pdbx_strand_id
1 'polypeptide(L)'
;MTYRNNSKGARESERPSGAQEPTLSTDVRVWKINQVRSKRAPYQLRWIVAGKVKTASFATITLADSRRSDLWKAMVKGEAFDIESGLPESELRAAAARENVRPDPSWWDFSREYMASRWRTSAAKTREGLADSLATVALAMMGDGKKAPSPEAARLAVRWAVVPAHKDDDPPADLTAACTWLQNRSLSLSALTDPKVLRDVQYRLSFKLDNTPAAGETYKRRRRGFNTAMEYAIECGYLEANPLAGVKRSGSARGDVVDPRVLVNTVQGTQLLTAVSYVGSVHRNRGRRLAAFFACLLYAAMRPAEAVGLRERDCYLPEKGWGTLTLRETRPVSGKKWTDSGQRHDKRGLKSREVKADRPVPIPPLLVAMLHEHIKEFGLAKDGRLFPNERGDVLGTSSYWRVWQEARPIALPPDKADSPLAHRPYDLRHTCITNWLNAGVPVAEVARRAGNSPEVIHRRYEGCIDGHEELNNKKIERAMGWSGGGSL
;
A
#
# COMPACT_ATOMS: atom_id res chain seq x y z
N MET A 1 40.90 -19.17 67.68
CA MET A 1 40.49 -17.75 67.66
C MET A 1 39.25 -17.61 66.79
N THR A 2 38.12 -17.49 67.47
CA THR A 2 36.80 -16.93 67.11
C THR A 2 36.45 -16.34 65.72
N TYR A 3 35.26 -16.80 65.25
CA TYR A 3 34.07 -16.06 64.74
C TYR A 3 33.81 -15.75 63.23
N ARG A 4 32.67 -16.34 62.78
CA ARG A 4 31.48 -15.78 62.08
C ARG A 4 31.37 -15.61 60.54
N ASN A 5 30.27 -16.20 60.03
CA ASN A 5 29.29 -15.79 58.99
C ASN A 5 29.74 -15.40 57.58
N ASN A 6 29.18 -16.03 56.54
CA ASN A 6 27.94 -15.55 55.90
C ASN A 6 27.43 -16.44 54.74
N SER A 7 26.12 -16.41 54.57
CA SER A 7 25.31 -17.00 53.49
C SER A 7 25.43 -16.24 52.15
N LYS A 8 25.21 -16.97 51.04
CA LYS A 8 24.72 -16.55 49.70
C LYS A 8 24.55 -17.87 48.92
N GLY A 9 23.40 -18.30 48.40
CA GLY A 9 22.31 -17.57 47.77
C GLY A 9 22.15 -18.14 46.36
N ALA A 10 21.60 -19.35 46.23
CA ALA A 10 21.25 -19.94 44.94
C ALA A 10 19.93 -19.34 44.46
N ARG A 11 19.99 -18.58 43.36
CA ARG A 11 18.81 -18.05 42.67
C ARG A 11 18.21 -19.16 41.81
N GLU A 12 17.13 -19.78 42.26
CA GLU A 12 16.23 -20.47 41.36
C GLU A 12 15.38 -19.44 40.62
N SER A 13 15.32 -19.59 39.30
CA SER A 13 14.54 -18.77 38.38
C SER A 13 13.05 -19.05 38.56
N GLU A 14 12.32 -18.07 39.10
CA GLU A 14 10.86 -18.07 39.09
C GLU A 14 10.35 -18.09 37.64
N ARG A 15 9.64 -19.16 37.28
CA ARG A 15 8.75 -19.18 36.12
C ARG A 15 7.57 -18.25 36.43
N PRO A 16 7.04 -17.48 35.45
CA PRO A 16 5.84 -16.70 35.68
C PRO A 16 4.68 -17.63 36.03
N SER A 17 4.04 -17.34 37.16
CA SER A 17 2.82 -17.98 37.65
C SER A 17 1.78 -18.05 36.53
N GLY A 18 1.53 -19.26 36.00
CA GLY A 18 0.31 -19.51 35.24
C GLY A 18 -0.90 -19.17 36.09
N ALA A 19 -1.98 -18.70 35.48
CA ALA A 19 -3.23 -18.40 36.14
C ALA A 19 -3.62 -19.58 37.05
N GLN A 20 -3.65 -19.34 38.38
CA GLN A 20 -4.10 -20.36 39.33
C GLN A 20 -5.55 -20.68 39.02
N GLU A 21 -5.88 -21.95 38.85
CA GLU A 21 -7.28 -22.37 38.73
C GLU A 21 -8.04 -21.88 39.97
N PRO A 22 -9.20 -21.21 39.80
CA PRO A 22 -9.95 -20.66 40.91
C PRO A 22 -10.31 -21.79 41.87
N THR A 23 -9.94 -21.65 43.14
CA THR A 23 -10.26 -22.65 44.14
C THR A 23 -11.68 -22.38 44.62
N LEU A 24 -12.62 -23.21 44.18
CA LEU A 24 -14.05 -23.03 44.42
C LEU A 24 -14.52 -23.73 45.70
N SER A 25 -15.46 -23.13 46.42
CA SER A 25 -16.10 -23.71 47.62
C SER A 25 -17.59 -23.35 47.70
N THR A 26 -18.41 -24.28 48.17
CA THR A 26 -19.83 -24.08 48.47
C THR A 26 -20.09 -23.72 49.94
N ASP A 27 -19.06 -23.70 50.79
CA ASP A 27 -19.16 -23.21 52.17
C ASP A 27 -19.18 -21.68 52.18
N VAL A 28 -20.39 -21.13 52.03
CA VAL A 28 -20.65 -19.69 51.92
C VAL A 28 -21.64 -19.25 53.00
N ARG A 29 -21.32 -18.13 53.67
CA ARG A 29 -22.24 -17.49 54.63
C ARG A 29 -22.31 -16.00 54.40
N VAL A 30 -23.49 -15.50 54.02
CA VAL A 30 -23.74 -14.08 53.78
C VAL A 30 -24.31 -13.42 55.04
N TRP A 31 -23.69 -12.35 55.52
CA TRP A 31 -24.09 -11.69 56.77
C TRP A 31 -25.12 -10.57 56.54
N LYS A 32 -25.64 -10.01 57.64
CA LYS A 32 -26.44 -8.78 57.61
C LYS A 32 -25.57 -7.57 57.27
N ILE A 33 -26.19 -6.55 56.69
CA ILE A 33 -25.53 -5.27 56.36
C ILE A 33 -25.29 -4.51 57.67
N ASN A 34 -24.08 -4.03 57.86
CA ASN A 34 -23.68 -3.20 59.02
C ASN A 34 -23.38 -1.77 58.57
N GLN A 35 -23.60 -0.81 59.47
CA GLN A 35 -23.13 0.56 59.26
C GLN A 35 -21.71 0.73 59.80
N VAL A 36 -20.85 1.36 59.00
CA VAL A 36 -19.46 1.71 59.34
C VAL A 36 -19.25 3.20 59.23
N ARG A 37 -18.26 3.71 59.98
CA ARG A 37 -17.91 5.13 60.05
C ARG A 37 -17.19 5.58 58.76
N SER A 38 -17.95 5.75 57.68
CA SER A 38 -17.49 6.22 56.37
C SER A 38 -18.47 7.24 55.80
N LYS A 39 -17.98 8.41 55.36
CA LYS A 39 -18.82 9.46 54.75
C LYS A 39 -19.28 9.12 53.32
N ARG A 40 -18.54 8.26 52.60
CA ARG A 40 -18.81 7.94 51.18
C ARG A 40 -19.52 6.60 50.97
N ALA A 41 -19.27 5.63 51.85
CA ALA A 41 -19.84 4.28 51.75
C ALA A 41 -20.12 3.70 53.14
N PRO A 42 -21.18 4.16 53.84
CA PRO A 42 -21.46 3.77 55.21
C PRO A 42 -22.04 2.36 55.36
N TYR A 43 -22.56 1.74 54.30
CA TYR A 43 -23.22 0.43 54.38
C TYR A 43 -22.27 -0.69 53.94
N GLN A 44 -21.84 -1.53 54.88
CA GLN A 44 -20.91 -2.63 54.62
C GLN A 44 -21.61 -4.00 54.66
N LEU A 45 -21.42 -4.76 53.59
CA LEU A 45 -21.77 -6.16 53.47
C LEU A 45 -20.55 -7.03 53.74
N ARG A 46 -20.72 -8.09 54.53
CA ARG A 46 -19.69 -9.10 54.79
C ARG A 46 -20.21 -10.49 54.43
N TRP A 47 -19.34 -11.33 53.91
CA TRP A 47 -19.63 -12.74 53.69
C TRP A 47 -18.36 -13.57 53.87
N ILE A 48 -18.54 -14.87 54.08
CA ILE A 48 -17.44 -15.83 54.28
C ILE A 48 -17.50 -16.85 53.14
N VAL A 49 -16.34 -17.20 52.59
CA VAL A 49 -16.16 -18.31 51.64
C VAL A 49 -15.01 -19.19 52.16
N ALA A 50 -15.29 -20.45 52.50
CA ALA A 50 -14.31 -21.39 53.07
C ALA A 50 -13.46 -20.78 54.21
N GLY A 51 -14.11 -20.13 55.17
CA GLY A 51 -13.45 -19.47 56.31
C GLY A 51 -12.79 -18.11 56.02
N LYS A 52 -12.67 -17.66 54.76
CA LYS A 52 -12.12 -16.34 54.42
C LYS A 52 -13.23 -15.27 54.39
N VAL A 53 -13.06 -14.23 55.19
CA VAL A 53 -13.99 -13.09 55.24
C VAL A 53 -13.76 -12.15 54.06
N LYS A 54 -14.83 -11.74 53.41
CA LYS A 54 -14.89 -10.76 52.32
C LYS A 54 -15.80 -9.60 52.72
N THR A 55 -15.48 -8.41 52.25
CA THR A 55 -16.19 -7.18 52.62
C THR A 55 -16.38 -6.28 51.41
N ALA A 56 -17.56 -5.69 51.27
CA ALA A 56 -17.84 -4.66 50.28
C ALA A 56 -18.64 -3.52 50.93
N SER A 57 -18.33 -2.27 50.59
CA SER A 57 -18.98 -1.08 51.15
C SER A 57 -19.71 -0.29 50.07
N PHE A 58 -20.91 0.20 50.38
CA PHE A 58 -21.84 0.85 49.45
C PHE A 58 -22.32 2.20 49.98
N ALA A 59 -22.67 3.10 49.05
CA ALA A 59 -23.17 4.44 49.37
C ALA A 59 -24.58 4.42 49.97
N THR A 60 -25.43 3.46 49.58
CA THR A 60 -26.82 3.35 50.05
C THR A 60 -27.13 1.93 50.55
N ILE A 61 -28.10 1.81 51.47
CA ILE A 61 -28.54 0.52 51.99
C ILE A 61 -29.15 -0.36 50.87
N THR A 62 -29.84 0.25 49.91
CA THR A 62 -30.46 -0.44 48.77
C THR A 62 -29.43 -1.12 47.87
N LEU A 63 -28.29 -0.46 47.60
CA LEU A 63 -27.19 -1.07 46.83
C LEU A 63 -26.56 -2.25 47.58
N ALA A 64 -26.37 -2.11 48.89
CA ALA A 64 -25.86 -3.19 49.74
C ALA A 64 -26.83 -4.37 49.81
N ASP A 65 -28.14 -4.12 49.88
CA ASP A 65 -29.16 -5.16 49.94
C ASP A 65 -29.39 -5.86 48.60
N SER A 66 -29.31 -5.13 47.48
CA SER A 66 -29.28 -5.72 46.14
C SER A 66 -28.11 -6.70 46.02
N ARG A 67 -26.88 -6.27 46.37
CA ARG A 67 -25.71 -7.15 46.31
C ARG A 67 -25.83 -8.36 47.25
N ARG A 68 -26.35 -8.14 48.45
CA ARG A 68 -26.62 -9.22 49.42
C ARG A 68 -27.61 -10.23 48.85
N SER A 69 -28.67 -9.77 48.20
CA SER A 69 -29.68 -10.61 47.55
C SER A 69 -29.06 -11.44 46.42
N ASP A 70 -28.17 -10.85 45.62
CA ASP A 70 -27.49 -11.56 44.54
C ASP A 70 -26.57 -12.69 45.07
N LEU A 71 -25.75 -12.39 46.07
CA LEU A 71 -24.90 -13.41 46.72
C LEU A 71 -25.74 -14.48 47.43
N TRP A 72 -26.87 -14.10 48.05
CA TRP A 72 -27.80 -15.03 48.68
C TRP A 72 -28.44 -15.97 47.66
N LYS A 73 -28.88 -15.46 46.50
CA LYS A 73 -29.44 -16.29 45.42
C LYS A 73 -28.43 -17.28 44.87
N ALA A 74 -27.19 -16.84 44.62
CA ALA A 74 -26.10 -17.72 44.18
C ALA A 74 -25.83 -18.84 45.21
N MET A 75 -25.77 -18.47 46.50
CA MET A 75 -25.61 -19.43 47.60
C MET A 75 -26.76 -20.44 47.68
N VAL A 76 -28.02 -19.99 47.64
CA VAL A 76 -29.21 -20.88 47.69
C VAL A 76 -29.29 -21.80 46.48
N LYS A 77 -28.80 -21.36 45.31
CA LYS A 77 -28.72 -22.16 44.09
C LYS A 77 -27.63 -23.25 44.15
N GLY A 78 -26.81 -23.26 45.20
CA GLY A 78 -25.68 -24.21 45.34
C GLY A 78 -24.50 -23.86 44.45
N GLU A 79 -24.38 -22.60 44.02
CA GLU A 79 -23.27 -22.13 43.20
C GLU A 79 -21.99 -22.06 44.04
N ALA A 80 -20.86 -22.53 43.49
CA ALA A 80 -19.58 -22.45 44.16
C ALA A 80 -18.99 -21.03 44.05
N PHE A 81 -18.28 -20.59 45.08
CA PHE A 81 -17.63 -19.29 45.16
C PHE A 81 -16.13 -19.48 45.18
N ASP A 82 -15.41 -18.62 44.50
CA ASP A 82 -13.95 -18.63 44.56
C ASP A 82 -13.47 -18.11 45.92
N ILE A 83 -12.55 -18.85 46.54
CA ILE A 83 -12.04 -18.58 47.89
C ILE A 83 -11.22 -17.27 47.91
N GLU A 84 -10.55 -16.92 46.82
CA GLU A 84 -9.67 -15.75 46.75
C GLU A 84 -10.42 -14.45 46.49
N SER A 85 -11.31 -14.41 45.50
CA SER A 85 -12.12 -13.24 45.15
C SER A 85 -13.39 -13.13 46.01
N GLY A 86 -13.94 -14.25 46.45
CA GLY A 86 -15.22 -14.31 47.13
C GLY A 86 -16.43 -14.16 46.21
N LEU A 87 -16.24 -14.27 44.90
CA LEU A 87 -17.30 -14.09 43.91
C LEU A 87 -17.90 -15.45 43.49
N PRO A 88 -19.20 -15.50 43.14
CA PRO A 88 -19.81 -16.69 42.54
C PRO A 88 -19.13 -17.08 41.22
N GLU A 89 -19.09 -18.38 40.92
CA GLU A 89 -18.48 -18.92 39.70
C GLU A 89 -19.06 -18.31 38.41
N SER A 90 -20.36 -17.99 38.37
CA SER A 90 -21.02 -17.34 37.25
C SER A 90 -20.53 -15.91 37.01
N GLU A 91 -20.18 -15.18 38.08
CA GLU A 91 -19.59 -13.85 37.96
C GLU A 91 -18.16 -13.92 37.46
N LEU A 92 -17.39 -14.93 37.90
CA LEU A 92 -16.04 -15.19 37.40
C LEU A 92 -16.06 -15.60 35.93
N ARG A 93 -16.98 -16.50 35.55
CA ARG A 93 -17.20 -16.87 34.15
C ARG A 93 -17.64 -15.68 33.31
N ALA A 94 -18.51 -14.80 33.83
CA ALA A 94 -18.93 -13.59 33.13
C ALA A 94 -17.80 -12.55 33.02
N ALA A 95 -16.95 -12.41 34.05
CA ALA A 95 -15.78 -11.54 34.02
C ALA A 95 -14.72 -12.05 33.04
N ALA A 96 -14.39 -13.34 33.08
CA ALA A 96 -13.49 -13.98 32.12
C ALA A 96 -14.06 -13.93 30.69
N ALA A 97 -15.37 -14.10 30.51
CA ALA A 97 -16.01 -13.93 29.20
C ALA A 97 -15.91 -12.50 28.69
N ARG A 98 -16.05 -11.48 29.55
CA ARG A 98 -15.88 -10.06 29.19
C ARG A 98 -14.43 -9.69 28.89
N GLU A 99 -13.49 -10.27 29.63
CA GLU A 99 -12.04 -10.07 29.44
C GLU A 99 -11.55 -10.77 28.15
N ASN A 100 -12.22 -11.85 27.74
CA ASN A 100 -11.96 -12.56 26.47
C ASN A 100 -12.72 -11.97 25.25
N VAL A 101 -13.51 -10.89 25.39
CA VAL A 101 -14.10 -10.23 24.22
C VAL A 101 -13.00 -9.47 23.50
N ARG A 102 -12.62 -9.97 22.33
CA ARG A 102 -11.69 -9.27 21.45
C ARG A 102 -12.22 -7.87 21.12
N PRO A 103 -11.36 -6.83 21.16
CA PRO A 103 -11.74 -5.52 20.67
C PRO A 103 -12.16 -5.64 19.19
N ASP A 104 -13.38 -5.19 18.88
CA ASP A 104 -13.97 -5.25 17.54
C ASP A 104 -14.27 -3.83 17.04
N PRO A 105 -13.25 -3.12 16.52
CA PRO A 105 -13.42 -1.74 16.09
C PRO A 105 -14.36 -1.65 14.87
N SER A 106 -15.03 -0.52 14.72
CA SER A 106 -15.73 -0.20 13.47
C SER A 106 -14.75 -0.11 12.30
N TRP A 107 -15.20 -0.36 11.07
CA TRP A 107 -14.35 -0.20 9.88
C TRP A 107 -13.77 1.23 9.79
N TRP A 108 -14.51 2.23 10.27
CA TRP A 108 -14.07 3.62 10.34
C TRP A 108 -12.87 3.78 11.27
N ASP A 109 -12.98 3.32 12.51
CA ASP A 109 -11.92 3.46 13.51
C ASP A 109 -10.70 2.61 13.15
N PHE A 110 -10.93 1.38 12.72
CA PHE A 110 -9.89 0.49 12.23
C PHE A 110 -9.08 1.10 11.07
N SER A 111 -9.77 1.71 10.09
CA SER A 111 -9.11 2.34 8.94
C SER A 111 -8.20 3.49 9.36
N ARG A 112 -8.61 4.28 10.36
CA ARG A 112 -7.82 5.39 10.92
C ARG A 112 -6.62 4.88 11.72
N GLU A 113 -6.82 3.88 12.56
CA GLU A 113 -5.77 3.23 13.35
C GLU A 113 -4.69 2.61 12.44
N TYR A 114 -5.12 1.78 11.48
CA TYR A 114 -4.23 1.15 10.52
C TYR A 114 -3.41 2.18 9.73
N MET A 115 -4.07 3.25 9.26
CA MET A 115 -3.37 4.29 8.51
C MET A 115 -2.41 5.09 9.38
N ALA A 116 -2.72 5.35 10.66
CA ALA A 116 -1.81 5.98 11.60
C ALA A 116 -0.55 5.13 11.84
N SER A 117 -0.72 3.82 12.04
CA SER A 117 0.39 2.84 12.17
C SER A 117 1.29 2.84 10.93
N ARG A 118 0.68 2.81 9.73
CA ARG A 118 1.41 2.74 8.45
C ARG A 118 1.97 4.08 7.98
N TRP A 119 1.51 5.20 8.53
CA TRP A 119 1.85 6.53 8.04
C TRP A 119 3.36 6.77 8.05
N ARG A 120 4.02 6.47 9.18
CA ARG A 120 5.47 6.73 9.35
C ARG A 120 6.36 5.87 8.46
N THR A 121 5.91 4.68 8.08
CA THR A 121 6.74 3.67 7.39
C THR A 121 6.45 3.53 5.89
N SER A 122 5.32 4.07 5.42
CA SER A 122 4.90 4.00 4.02
C SER A 122 5.24 5.29 3.28
N ALA A 123 5.72 5.22 2.03
CA ALA A 123 5.87 6.44 1.22
C ALA A 123 4.50 7.01 0.77
N ALA A 124 4.45 8.29 0.46
CA ALA A 124 3.23 9.01 0.06
C ALA A 124 2.35 8.26 -0.97
N LYS A 125 2.95 7.69 -2.03
CA LYS A 125 2.17 6.98 -3.06
C LYS A 125 1.54 5.69 -2.54
N THR A 126 2.21 5.04 -1.59
CA THR A 126 1.67 3.87 -0.90
C THR A 126 0.52 4.27 0.02
N ARG A 127 0.66 5.36 0.79
CA ARG A 127 -0.40 5.91 1.64
C ARG A 127 -1.66 6.24 0.83
N GLU A 128 -1.50 6.90 -0.32
CA GLU A 128 -2.60 7.20 -1.23
C GLU A 128 -3.30 5.92 -1.73
N GLY A 129 -2.52 4.89 -2.08
CA GLY A 129 -3.06 3.60 -2.53
C GLY A 129 -3.79 2.83 -1.42
N LEU A 130 -3.28 2.85 -0.19
CA LEU A 130 -3.94 2.25 0.98
C LEU A 130 -5.26 2.97 1.26
N ALA A 131 -5.25 4.30 1.31
CA ALA A 131 -6.46 5.09 1.53
C ALA A 131 -7.53 4.86 0.45
N ASP A 132 -7.14 4.74 -0.83
CA ASP A 132 -8.06 4.38 -1.91
C ASP A 132 -8.68 2.98 -1.71
N SER A 133 -7.89 2.05 -1.19
CA SER A 133 -8.33 0.67 -0.90
C SER A 133 -9.34 0.67 0.26
N LEU A 134 -9.01 1.31 1.38
CA LEU A 134 -9.88 1.40 2.56
C LEU A 134 -11.20 2.12 2.26
N ALA A 135 -11.12 3.23 1.51
CA ALA A 135 -12.30 3.97 1.07
C ALA A 135 -13.18 3.16 0.10
N THR A 136 -12.58 2.26 -0.69
CA THR A 136 -13.35 1.36 -1.56
C THR A 136 -14.11 0.32 -0.74
N VAL A 137 -13.46 -0.25 0.27
CA VAL A 137 -14.05 -1.27 1.15
C VAL A 137 -15.12 -0.67 2.06
N ALA A 138 -14.94 0.58 2.48
CA ALA A 138 -15.93 1.32 3.27
C ALA A 138 -17.32 1.38 2.64
N LEU A 139 -17.42 1.30 1.30
CA LEU A 139 -18.71 1.26 0.59
C LEU A 139 -19.51 -0.02 0.83
N ALA A 140 -18.87 -1.10 1.28
CA ALA A 140 -19.51 -2.34 1.70
C ALA A 140 -19.54 -2.49 3.24
N MET A 141 -18.76 -1.67 3.95
CA MET A 141 -18.66 -1.67 5.41
C MET A 141 -19.39 -0.49 6.06
N MET A 142 -20.17 0.27 5.29
CA MET A 142 -21.06 1.30 5.81
C MET A 142 -22.47 0.73 5.94
N GLY A 143 -23.15 1.05 7.05
CA GLY A 143 -24.51 0.64 7.28
C GLY A 143 -25.48 1.33 6.31
N ASP A 144 -26.55 0.61 5.98
CA ASP A 144 -27.62 1.08 5.11
C ASP A 144 -28.55 2.08 5.81
N GLY A 145 -29.23 2.90 5.01
CA GLY A 145 -30.33 3.72 5.49
C GLY A 145 -30.69 4.88 4.55
N LYS A 146 -31.86 5.49 4.80
CA LYS A 146 -32.40 6.58 3.96
C LYS A 146 -31.49 7.82 3.86
N LYS A 147 -30.60 8.01 4.84
CA LYS A 147 -29.65 9.13 4.91
C LYS A 147 -28.20 8.68 4.63
N ALA A 148 -28.00 7.48 4.09
CA ALA A 148 -26.67 7.01 3.75
C ALA A 148 -26.02 7.95 2.73
N PRO A 149 -24.74 8.33 2.91
CA PRO A 149 -24.03 9.19 1.98
C PRO A 149 -23.89 8.51 0.61
N SER A 150 -23.76 9.32 -0.44
CA SER A 150 -23.45 8.79 -1.76
C SER A 150 -22.11 8.04 -1.75
N PRO A 151 -21.91 7.05 -2.64
CA PRO A 151 -20.64 6.33 -2.72
C PRO A 151 -19.42 7.24 -2.94
N GLU A 152 -19.60 8.36 -3.65
CA GLU A 152 -18.56 9.36 -3.83
C GLU A 152 -18.23 10.10 -2.52
N ALA A 153 -19.25 10.60 -1.81
CA ALA A 153 -19.08 11.29 -0.55
C ALA A 153 -18.47 10.38 0.53
N ALA A 154 -18.91 9.12 0.62
CA ALA A 154 -18.35 8.13 1.53
C ALA A 154 -16.85 7.87 1.24
N ARG A 155 -16.47 7.73 -0.04
CA ARG A 155 -15.06 7.58 -0.42
C ARG A 155 -14.22 8.79 -0.05
N LEU A 156 -14.72 10.00 -0.31
CA LEU A 156 -13.99 11.23 -0.01
C LEU A 156 -13.83 11.40 1.51
N ALA A 157 -14.89 11.14 2.29
CA ALA A 157 -14.88 11.17 3.74
C ALA A 157 -13.83 10.23 4.33
N VAL A 158 -13.80 8.95 3.91
CA VAL A 158 -12.77 8.01 4.39
C VAL A 158 -11.36 8.47 4.00
N ARG A 159 -11.15 8.89 2.74
CA ARG A 159 -9.83 9.36 2.30
C ARG A 159 -9.36 10.60 3.04
N TRP A 160 -10.27 11.42 3.55
CA TRP A 160 -9.95 12.57 4.39
C TRP A 160 -9.64 12.13 5.82
N ALA A 161 -10.49 11.29 6.42
CA ALA A 161 -10.40 10.91 7.84
C ALA A 161 -9.22 10.01 8.19
N VAL A 162 -8.73 9.21 7.23
CA VAL A 162 -7.58 8.32 7.44
C VAL A 162 -6.23 9.04 7.39
N VAL A 163 -6.21 10.34 7.11
CA VAL A 163 -4.99 11.16 7.18
C VAL A 163 -4.78 11.56 8.65
N PRO A 164 -3.71 11.10 9.33
CA PRO A 164 -3.53 11.33 10.77
C PRO A 164 -3.47 12.81 11.17
N ALA A 165 -3.04 13.69 10.26
CA ALA A 165 -3.00 15.13 10.51
C ALA A 165 -4.40 15.73 10.74
N HIS A 166 -5.45 15.13 10.17
CA HIS A 166 -6.83 15.60 10.32
C HIS A 166 -7.55 14.97 11.52
N LYS A 167 -6.82 14.32 12.45
CA LYS A 167 -7.45 13.56 13.55
C LYS A 167 -8.36 14.43 14.41
N ASP A 168 -7.92 15.67 14.64
CA ASP A 168 -8.57 16.65 15.53
C ASP A 168 -9.15 17.84 14.73
N ASP A 169 -9.12 17.77 13.39
CA ASP A 169 -9.69 18.79 12.51
C ASP A 169 -11.17 18.51 12.26
N ASP A 170 -11.95 19.56 12.02
CA ASP A 170 -13.32 19.41 11.52
C ASP A 170 -13.31 19.00 10.03
N PRO A 171 -14.19 18.05 9.61
CA PRO A 171 -14.32 17.70 8.21
C PRO A 171 -14.81 18.91 7.39
N PRO A 172 -14.37 19.04 6.13
CA PRO A 172 -14.93 19.99 5.18
C PRO A 172 -16.47 19.93 5.16
N ALA A 173 -17.13 21.07 5.00
CA ALA A 173 -18.58 21.20 5.13
C ALA A 173 -19.37 20.24 4.22
N ASP A 174 -18.84 19.93 3.03
CA ASP A 174 -19.39 18.98 2.07
C ASP A 174 -19.25 17.51 2.51
N LEU A 175 -18.32 17.21 3.42
CA LEU A 175 -18.03 15.86 3.91
C LEU A 175 -18.56 15.59 5.33
N THR A 176 -18.94 16.61 6.09
CA THR A 176 -19.38 16.48 7.49
C THR A 176 -20.47 15.42 7.66
N ALA A 177 -21.52 15.44 6.83
CA ALA A 177 -22.62 14.46 6.92
C ALA A 177 -22.14 13.02 6.65
N ALA A 178 -21.22 12.84 5.70
CA ALA A 178 -20.67 11.53 5.37
C ALA A 178 -19.73 11.00 6.47
N CYS A 179 -18.87 11.85 7.04
CA CYS A 179 -18.02 11.51 8.17
C CYS A 179 -18.87 11.10 9.38
N THR A 180 -19.89 11.88 9.73
CA THR A 180 -20.80 11.58 10.85
C THR A 180 -21.56 10.27 10.62
N TRP A 181 -22.00 10.00 9.39
CA TRP A 181 -22.63 8.70 9.07
C TRP A 181 -21.66 7.55 9.29
N LEU A 182 -20.46 7.62 8.70
CA LEU A 182 -19.48 6.54 8.77
C LEU A 182 -19.00 6.31 10.21
N GLN A 183 -18.80 7.35 11.01
CA GLN A 183 -18.43 7.21 12.41
C GLN A 183 -19.49 6.46 13.23
N ASN A 184 -20.77 6.69 12.95
CA ASN A 184 -21.87 6.13 13.75
C ASN A 184 -22.48 4.85 13.18
N ARG A 185 -22.28 4.57 11.89
CA ARG A 185 -22.96 3.49 11.15
C ARG A 185 -22.01 2.61 10.37
N SER A 186 -20.69 2.68 10.58
CA SER A 186 -19.79 1.67 10.01
C SER A 186 -19.99 0.32 10.71
N LEU A 187 -19.97 -0.75 9.92
CA LEU A 187 -19.98 -2.11 10.44
C LEU A 187 -18.70 -2.37 11.24
N SER A 188 -18.80 -3.27 12.22
CA SER A 188 -17.65 -3.78 12.96
C SER A 188 -16.73 -4.60 12.06
N LEU A 189 -15.46 -4.74 12.44
CA LEU A 189 -14.50 -5.49 11.66
C LEU A 189 -14.88 -6.97 11.56
N SER A 190 -15.49 -7.53 12.62
CA SER A 190 -16.04 -8.88 12.63
C SER A 190 -17.11 -9.14 11.56
N ALA A 191 -17.79 -8.10 11.05
CA ALA A 191 -18.75 -8.25 9.95
C ALA A 191 -18.13 -8.80 8.66
N LEU A 192 -16.80 -8.70 8.50
CA LEU A 192 -16.08 -9.31 7.37
C LEU A 192 -16.12 -10.85 7.39
N THR A 193 -16.52 -11.46 8.51
CA THR A 193 -16.76 -12.91 8.61
C THR A 193 -18.10 -13.33 8.01
N ASP A 194 -19.04 -12.40 7.84
CA ASP A 194 -20.30 -12.65 7.14
C ASP A 194 -20.03 -12.80 5.62
N PRO A 195 -20.38 -13.95 5.02
CA PRO A 195 -20.23 -14.17 3.59
C PRO A 195 -20.92 -13.12 2.70
N LYS A 196 -22.02 -12.50 3.15
CA LYS A 196 -22.73 -11.46 2.40
C LYS A 196 -21.89 -10.18 2.32
N VAL A 197 -21.45 -9.68 3.47
CA VAL A 197 -20.58 -8.50 3.56
C VAL A 197 -19.28 -8.74 2.79
N LEU A 198 -18.70 -9.94 2.91
CA LEU A 198 -17.47 -10.29 2.19
C LEU A 198 -17.64 -10.29 0.66
N ARG A 199 -18.80 -10.74 0.15
CA ARG A 199 -19.12 -10.65 -1.29
C ARG A 199 -19.26 -9.21 -1.74
N ASP A 200 -19.88 -8.35 -0.95
CA ASP A 200 -20.01 -6.93 -1.27
C ASP A 200 -18.64 -6.22 -1.27
N VAL A 201 -17.76 -6.55 -0.31
CA VAL A 201 -16.37 -6.08 -0.31
C VAL A 201 -15.65 -6.51 -1.58
N GLN A 202 -15.76 -7.78 -1.99
CA GLN A 202 -15.16 -8.26 -3.23
C GLN A 202 -15.70 -7.54 -4.47
N TYR A 203 -17.01 -7.30 -4.51
CA TYR A 203 -17.64 -6.53 -5.56
C TYR A 203 -17.06 -5.11 -5.63
N ARG A 204 -17.00 -4.39 -4.50
CA ARG A 204 -16.44 -3.03 -4.44
C ARG A 204 -14.96 -2.99 -4.85
N LEU A 205 -14.17 -4.01 -4.52
CA LEU A 205 -12.78 -4.10 -4.97
C LEU A 205 -12.68 -4.27 -6.50
N SER A 206 -13.62 -5.00 -7.11
CA SER A 206 -13.60 -5.42 -8.52
C SER A 206 -14.26 -4.43 -9.48
N PHE A 207 -15.17 -3.59 -9.00
CA PHE A 207 -15.95 -2.66 -9.82
C PHE A 207 -15.68 -1.18 -9.47
N LYS A 208 -16.02 -0.29 -10.38
CA LYS A 208 -16.02 1.17 -10.17
C LYS A 208 -17.35 1.62 -9.56
N LEU A 209 -17.47 2.92 -9.27
CA LEU A 209 -18.70 3.51 -8.72
C LEU A 209 -19.90 3.40 -9.69
N ASP A 210 -19.63 3.40 -11.00
CA ASP A 210 -20.60 3.23 -12.08
C ASP A 210 -20.93 1.75 -12.36
N ASN A 211 -20.48 0.82 -11.49
CA ASN A 211 -20.63 -0.63 -11.64
C ASN A 211 -19.94 -1.24 -12.87
N THR A 212 -19.08 -0.50 -13.58
CA THR A 212 -18.24 -1.08 -14.63
C THR A 212 -17.01 -1.79 -14.02
N PRO A 213 -16.48 -2.85 -14.67
CA PRO A 213 -15.28 -3.52 -14.18
C PRO A 213 -14.10 -2.57 -14.00
N ALA A 214 -13.39 -2.69 -12.87
CA ALA A 214 -12.13 -1.99 -12.67
C ALA A 214 -11.03 -2.62 -13.52
N ALA A 215 -10.06 -1.81 -13.96
CA ALA A 215 -8.88 -2.33 -14.63
C ALA A 215 -8.15 -3.34 -13.73
N GLY A 216 -7.56 -4.39 -14.32
CA GLY A 216 -6.94 -5.49 -13.57
C GLY A 216 -5.90 -5.03 -12.55
N GLU A 217 -5.07 -4.04 -12.88
CA GLU A 217 -4.12 -3.48 -11.90
C GLU A 217 -4.78 -2.63 -10.81
N THR A 218 -5.86 -1.93 -11.11
CA THR A 218 -6.63 -1.19 -10.09
C THR A 218 -7.20 -2.17 -9.06
N TYR A 219 -7.78 -3.29 -9.52
CA TYR A 219 -8.25 -4.36 -8.64
C TYR A 219 -7.11 -4.94 -7.80
N LYS A 220 -5.99 -5.35 -8.41
CA LYS A 220 -4.83 -5.91 -7.68
C LYS A 220 -4.30 -4.94 -6.62
N ARG A 221 -4.23 -3.64 -6.94
CA ARG A 221 -3.81 -2.60 -5.99
C ARG A 221 -4.78 -2.51 -4.81
N ARG A 222 -6.09 -2.42 -5.08
CA ARG A 222 -7.13 -2.34 -4.05
C ARG A 222 -7.13 -3.57 -3.14
N ARG A 223 -7.07 -4.77 -3.74
CA ARG A 223 -7.00 -6.05 -3.00
C ARG A 223 -5.73 -6.14 -2.16
N ARG A 224 -4.58 -5.69 -2.68
CA ARG A 224 -3.33 -5.66 -1.90
C ARG A 224 -3.47 -4.75 -0.68
N GLY A 225 -4.05 -3.55 -0.85
CA GLY A 225 -4.27 -2.64 0.26
C GLY A 225 -5.21 -3.20 1.32
N PHE A 226 -6.28 -3.89 0.91
CA PHE A 226 -7.17 -4.62 1.82
C PHE A 226 -6.41 -5.74 2.56
N ASN A 227 -5.67 -6.60 1.85
CA ASN A 227 -4.94 -7.71 2.47
C ASN A 227 -3.93 -7.23 3.52
N THR A 228 -3.19 -6.16 3.23
CA THR A 228 -2.24 -5.60 4.21
C THR A 228 -2.91 -4.95 5.41
N ALA A 229 -4.18 -4.54 5.29
CA ALA A 229 -4.98 -4.12 6.43
C ALA A 229 -5.45 -5.34 7.24
N MET A 230 -5.88 -6.41 6.58
CA MET A 230 -6.26 -7.66 7.26
C MET A 230 -5.09 -8.32 8.00
N GLU A 231 -3.88 -8.28 7.45
CA GLU A 231 -2.66 -8.72 8.14
C GLU A 231 -2.47 -7.94 9.45
N TYR A 232 -2.61 -6.61 9.42
CA TYR A 232 -2.54 -5.78 10.63
C TYR A 232 -3.68 -6.08 11.61
N ALA A 233 -4.90 -6.30 11.13
CA ALA A 233 -6.02 -6.70 11.99
C ALA A 233 -5.76 -8.02 12.73
N ILE A 234 -5.07 -8.97 12.08
CA ILE A 234 -4.67 -10.24 12.70
C ILE A 234 -3.55 -10.01 13.71
N GLU A 235 -2.55 -9.19 13.40
CA GLU A 235 -1.47 -8.81 14.32
C GLU A 235 -2.02 -8.14 15.60
N CYS A 236 -3.05 -7.31 15.47
CA CYS A 236 -3.73 -6.67 16.61
C CYS A 236 -4.72 -7.59 17.34
N GLY A 237 -4.94 -8.82 16.86
CA GLY A 237 -5.88 -9.77 17.45
C GLY A 237 -7.36 -9.45 17.19
N TYR A 238 -7.67 -8.57 16.25
CA TYR A 238 -9.05 -8.24 15.86
C TYR A 238 -9.68 -9.34 14.97
N LEU A 239 -8.86 -10.03 14.16
CA LEU A 239 -9.27 -11.14 13.29
C LEU A 239 -8.34 -12.34 13.48
N GLU A 240 -8.85 -13.56 13.27
CA GLU A 240 -8.02 -14.79 13.34
C GLU A 240 -7.34 -15.12 12.03
N ALA A 241 -8.01 -14.81 10.92
CA ALA A 241 -7.57 -15.17 9.59
C ALA A 241 -8.05 -14.13 8.58
N ASN A 242 -7.38 -14.06 7.43
CA ASN A 242 -7.78 -13.15 6.36
C ASN A 242 -9.09 -13.66 5.72
N PRO A 243 -10.18 -12.88 5.75
CA PRO A 243 -11.48 -13.32 5.21
C PRO A 243 -11.44 -13.68 3.72
N LEU A 244 -10.50 -13.11 2.96
CA LEU A 244 -10.36 -13.36 1.53
C LEU A 244 -9.38 -14.49 1.16
N ALA A 245 -8.82 -15.21 2.14
CA ALA A 245 -7.85 -16.28 1.90
C ALA A 245 -8.45 -17.46 1.09
N GLY A 246 -9.71 -17.83 1.36
CA GLY A 246 -10.39 -18.96 0.71
C GLY A 246 -11.12 -18.62 -0.60
N VAL A 247 -11.17 -17.35 -0.99
CA VAL A 247 -12.00 -16.89 -2.11
C VAL A 247 -11.19 -16.92 -3.41
N LYS A 248 -11.41 -17.96 -4.22
CA LYS A 248 -10.83 -18.07 -5.56
C LYS A 248 -11.50 -17.10 -6.54
N ARG A 249 -10.69 -16.41 -7.33
CA ARG A 249 -11.13 -15.57 -8.46
C ARG A 249 -11.80 -16.41 -9.54
N SER A 250 -12.87 -15.91 -10.16
CA SER A 250 -13.20 -16.28 -11.55
C SER A 250 -12.53 -15.27 -12.50
N GLY A 251 -11.78 -15.77 -13.48
CA GLY A 251 -11.33 -14.97 -14.63
C GLY A 251 -9.84 -14.65 -14.75
N SER A 252 -9.45 -14.31 -15.99
CA SER A 252 -8.18 -14.58 -16.68
C SER A 252 -6.90 -13.89 -16.17
N ALA A 253 -5.81 -14.65 -16.19
CA ALA A 253 -4.44 -14.23 -15.88
C ALA A 253 -3.70 -13.66 -17.13
N ARG A 254 -4.31 -12.73 -17.88
CA ARG A 254 -3.71 -12.16 -19.11
C ARG A 254 -3.09 -10.77 -18.92
N GLY A 255 -2.38 -10.56 -17.81
CA GLY A 255 -2.12 -9.19 -17.32
C GLY A 255 -0.68 -8.75 -17.11
N ASP A 256 0.34 -9.49 -17.53
CA ASP A 256 1.73 -9.05 -17.30
C ASP A 256 2.66 -9.13 -18.52
N VAL A 257 2.22 -9.71 -19.63
CA VAL A 257 3.00 -9.74 -20.89
C VAL A 257 2.75 -8.45 -21.68
N VAL A 258 3.82 -7.91 -22.27
CA VAL A 258 3.76 -6.78 -23.19
C VAL A 258 3.04 -7.20 -24.46
N ASP A 259 2.05 -6.42 -24.88
CA ASP A 259 1.36 -6.62 -26.15
C ASP A 259 2.27 -6.13 -27.30
N PRO A 260 2.72 -6.99 -28.23
CA PRO A 260 3.61 -6.58 -29.32
C PRO A 260 3.05 -5.45 -30.19
N ARG A 261 1.72 -5.30 -30.26
CA ARG A 261 1.05 -4.26 -31.07
C ARG A 261 1.32 -2.83 -30.59
N VAL A 262 1.84 -2.65 -29.38
CA VAL A 262 2.21 -1.32 -28.88
C VAL A 262 3.60 -0.88 -29.31
N LEU A 263 4.42 -1.82 -29.79
CA LEU A 263 5.84 -1.61 -30.11
C LEU A 263 6.01 -0.93 -31.47
N VAL A 264 6.97 -0.02 -31.56
CA VAL A 264 7.29 0.69 -32.81
C VAL A 264 8.55 0.13 -33.45
N ASN A 265 8.59 0.12 -34.78
CA ASN A 265 9.83 -0.11 -35.50
C ASN A 265 10.68 1.18 -35.56
N THR A 266 11.90 1.09 -36.10
CA THR A 266 12.86 2.21 -36.18
C THR A 266 12.32 3.42 -36.95
N VAL A 267 11.57 3.18 -38.03
CA VAL A 267 10.99 4.25 -38.86
C VAL A 267 9.89 4.97 -38.10
N GLN A 268 8.95 4.21 -37.52
CA GLN A 268 7.85 4.74 -36.72
C GLN A 268 8.36 5.51 -35.49
N GLY A 269 9.37 4.98 -34.81
CA GLY A 269 10.00 5.64 -33.67
C GLY A 269 10.60 7.00 -34.05
N THR A 270 11.34 7.05 -35.16
CA THR A 270 11.91 8.31 -35.69
C THR A 270 10.81 9.28 -36.10
N GLN A 271 9.78 8.81 -36.84
CA GLN A 271 8.64 9.63 -37.25
C GLN A 271 7.88 10.23 -36.06
N LEU A 272 7.68 9.47 -34.98
CA LEU A 272 7.05 9.95 -33.76
C LEU A 272 7.90 11.02 -33.06
N LEU A 273 9.22 10.82 -32.95
CA LEU A 273 10.12 11.82 -32.36
C LEU A 273 10.17 13.11 -33.21
N THR A 274 10.18 12.98 -34.54
CA THR A 274 10.07 14.12 -35.45
C THR A 274 8.73 14.81 -35.29
N ALA A 275 7.60 14.09 -35.30
CA ALA A 275 6.28 14.68 -35.13
C ALA A 275 6.13 15.44 -33.80
N VAL A 276 6.75 14.97 -32.73
CA VAL A 276 6.80 15.70 -31.45
C VAL A 276 7.39 17.10 -31.65
N SER A 277 8.38 17.30 -32.52
CA SER A 277 8.95 18.63 -32.78
C SER A 277 7.95 19.61 -33.43
N TYR A 278 6.90 19.11 -34.08
CA TYR A 278 5.84 19.93 -34.70
C TYR A 278 4.68 20.25 -33.75
N VAL A 279 4.66 19.69 -32.54
CA VAL A 279 3.54 19.90 -31.61
C VAL A 279 3.64 21.26 -30.90
N GLY A 280 2.63 22.10 -31.12
CA GLY A 280 2.48 23.42 -30.50
C GLY A 280 2.99 24.58 -31.36
N SER A 281 2.79 25.81 -30.87
CA SER A 281 3.22 27.00 -31.61
C SER A 281 4.75 27.18 -31.58
N VAL A 282 5.28 27.83 -32.62
CA VAL A 282 6.70 28.18 -32.76
C VAL A 282 7.24 28.95 -31.56
N HIS A 283 6.41 29.75 -30.88
CA HIS A 283 6.83 30.52 -29.71
C HIS A 283 6.82 29.70 -28.42
N ARG A 284 5.87 28.75 -28.25
CA ARG A 284 5.81 27.91 -27.05
C ARG A 284 6.78 26.73 -27.11
N ASN A 285 7.05 26.19 -28.30
CA ASN A 285 7.96 25.07 -28.52
C ASN A 285 7.70 23.85 -27.61
N ARG A 286 6.45 23.66 -27.15
CA ARG A 286 6.11 22.63 -26.15
C ARG A 286 6.46 21.22 -26.60
N GLY A 287 6.36 20.94 -27.90
CA GLY A 287 6.75 19.69 -28.52
C GLY A 287 8.27 19.54 -28.63
N ARG A 288 8.96 20.51 -29.25
CA ARG A 288 10.43 20.51 -29.41
C ARG A 288 11.18 20.30 -28.09
N ARG A 289 10.73 20.96 -27.01
CA ARG A 289 11.27 20.79 -25.65
C ARG A 289 11.18 19.36 -25.11
N LEU A 290 10.38 18.49 -25.71
CA LEU A 290 10.15 17.12 -25.28
C LEU A 290 10.67 16.06 -26.29
N ALA A 291 11.24 16.45 -27.43
CA ALA A 291 11.79 15.49 -28.39
C ALA A 291 12.89 14.63 -27.75
N ALA A 292 13.89 15.27 -27.13
CA ALA A 292 14.94 14.58 -26.39
C ALA A 292 14.42 13.83 -25.15
N PHE A 293 13.33 14.31 -24.54
CA PHE A 293 12.67 13.60 -23.43
C PHE A 293 12.12 12.25 -23.90
N PHE A 294 11.37 12.19 -24.99
CA PHE A 294 10.86 10.90 -25.51
C PHE A 294 11.98 10.03 -26.09
N ALA A 295 13.02 10.64 -26.65
CA ALA A 295 14.21 9.91 -27.11
C ALA A 295 14.91 9.17 -25.96
N CYS A 296 14.93 9.73 -24.74
CA CYS A 296 15.43 9.03 -23.55
C CYS A 296 14.62 7.74 -23.24
N LEU A 297 13.31 7.76 -23.47
CA LEU A 297 12.46 6.56 -23.27
C LEU A 297 12.74 5.53 -24.37
N LEU A 298 12.88 5.97 -25.62
CA LEU A 298 13.05 5.10 -26.79
C LEU A 298 14.46 4.49 -26.91
N TYR A 299 15.51 5.24 -26.53
CA TYR A 299 16.90 4.83 -26.76
C TYR A 299 17.67 4.47 -25.49
N ALA A 300 17.20 4.87 -24.31
CA ALA A 300 17.82 4.53 -23.02
C ALA A 300 16.87 3.74 -22.10
N ALA A 301 15.72 3.29 -22.62
CA ALA A 301 14.68 2.59 -21.89
C ALA A 301 14.26 3.32 -20.60
N MET A 302 14.36 4.65 -20.50
CA MET A 302 14.09 5.36 -19.24
C MET A 302 12.60 5.30 -18.86
N ARG A 303 12.28 5.28 -17.57
CA ARG A 303 10.90 5.56 -17.14
C ARG A 303 10.62 7.06 -17.35
N PRO A 304 9.38 7.46 -17.65
CA PRO A 304 9.04 8.89 -17.75
C PRO A 304 9.45 9.69 -16.52
N ALA A 305 9.25 9.13 -15.32
CA ALA A 305 9.65 9.80 -14.08
C ALA A 305 11.19 9.99 -13.97
N GLU A 306 11.97 9.01 -14.44
CA GLU A 306 13.45 9.08 -14.49
C GLU A 306 13.90 10.19 -15.43
N ALA A 307 13.26 10.31 -16.60
CA ALA A 307 13.55 11.38 -17.55
C ALA A 307 13.18 12.76 -16.99
N VAL A 308 12.02 12.90 -16.33
CA VAL A 308 11.63 14.16 -15.65
C VAL A 308 12.67 14.59 -14.60
N GLY A 309 13.33 13.63 -13.94
CA GLY A 309 14.34 13.88 -12.92
C GLY A 309 15.78 14.03 -13.44
N LEU A 310 16.03 13.82 -14.73
CA LEU A 310 17.39 13.76 -15.29
C LEU A 310 18.08 15.13 -15.21
N ARG A 311 19.31 15.13 -14.70
CA ARG A 311 20.15 16.34 -14.54
C ARG A 311 21.42 16.23 -15.35
N GLU A 312 21.99 17.37 -15.72
CA GLU A 312 23.21 17.45 -16.52
C GLU A 312 24.37 16.69 -15.87
N ARG A 313 24.56 16.86 -14.55
CA ARG A 313 25.58 16.14 -13.78
C ARG A 313 25.48 14.61 -13.81
N ASP A 314 24.30 14.09 -14.17
CA ASP A 314 24.04 12.65 -14.25
C ASP A 314 24.28 12.15 -15.70
N CYS A 315 24.72 13.00 -16.62
CA CYS A 315 24.96 12.72 -18.02
C CYS A 315 26.45 12.81 -18.36
N TYR A 316 27.00 11.74 -18.94
CA TYR A 316 28.26 11.78 -19.67
C TYR A 316 27.95 11.79 -21.17
N LEU A 317 28.19 12.93 -21.84
CA LEU A 317 27.83 13.19 -23.23
C LEU A 317 29.08 13.54 -24.05
N PRO A 318 29.87 12.55 -24.52
CA PRO A 318 31.07 12.84 -25.31
C PRO A 318 30.71 13.44 -26.67
N GLU A 319 31.65 14.17 -27.30
CA GLU A 319 31.45 14.74 -28.64
C GLU A 319 31.21 13.67 -29.71
N LYS A 320 31.85 12.49 -29.55
CA LYS A 320 31.72 11.35 -30.45
C LYS A 320 31.62 10.06 -29.63
N GLY A 321 30.81 9.12 -30.11
CA GLY A 321 30.68 7.79 -29.51
C GLY A 321 29.56 7.69 -28.47
N TRP A 322 29.67 6.65 -27.64
CA TRP A 322 28.64 6.31 -26.66
C TRP A 322 28.75 7.17 -25.41
N GLY A 323 27.61 7.68 -24.94
CA GLY A 323 27.49 8.37 -23.67
C GLY A 323 27.02 7.44 -22.56
N THR A 324 26.81 7.99 -21.37
CA THR A 324 26.21 7.27 -20.24
C THR A 324 25.27 8.18 -19.46
N LEU A 325 24.08 7.68 -19.12
CA LEU A 325 23.16 8.31 -18.18
C LEU A 325 23.19 7.56 -16.86
N THR A 326 23.45 8.26 -15.76
CA THR A 326 23.45 7.71 -14.41
C THR A 326 22.07 7.90 -13.79
N LEU A 327 21.24 6.87 -13.88
CA LEU A 327 19.84 6.98 -13.47
C LEU A 327 19.71 6.75 -11.97
N ARG A 328 19.25 7.79 -11.28
CA ARG A 328 18.88 7.77 -9.87
C ARG A 328 17.39 7.47 -9.74
N GLU A 329 16.97 6.74 -8.71
CA GLU A 329 15.55 6.46 -8.53
C GLU A 329 14.75 7.76 -8.29
N THR A 330 13.76 8.00 -9.15
CA THR A 330 12.92 9.20 -9.08
C THR A 330 11.73 9.02 -8.14
N ARG A 331 11.49 10.05 -7.34
CA ARG A 331 10.42 10.13 -6.34
C ARG A 331 9.05 10.25 -7.03
N PRO A 332 8.11 9.32 -6.84
CA PRO A 332 6.79 9.41 -7.46
C PRO A 332 6.01 10.61 -6.92
N VAL A 333 5.38 11.37 -7.84
CA VAL A 333 4.52 12.52 -7.49
C VAL A 333 3.28 12.03 -6.75
N SER A 334 3.06 12.56 -5.55
CA SER A 334 1.87 12.29 -4.74
C SER A 334 1.16 13.60 -4.41
N GLY A 335 -0.16 13.56 -4.19
CA GLY A 335 -0.90 14.75 -3.76
C GLY A 335 -0.36 15.29 -2.42
N LYS A 336 -0.32 16.61 -2.25
CA LYS A 336 0.28 17.30 -1.08
C LYS A 336 -0.13 16.69 0.27
N LYS A 337 -1.42 16.32 0.40
CA LYS A 337 -2.02 15.70 1.61
C LYS A 337 -1.47 14.32 2.00
N TRP A 338 -0.69 13.68 1.13
CA TRP A 338 -0.07 12.37 1.41
C TRP A 338 1.41 12.47 1.78
N THR A 339 1.99 13.66 1.73
CA THR A 339 3.41 13.90 2.01
C THR A 339 3.59 14.47 3.41
N ASP A 340 4.70 14.12 4.07
CA ASP A 340 5.01 14.64 5.42
C ASP A 340 5.32 16.15 5.41
N SER A 341 5.72 16.70 4.26
CA SER A 341 6.15 18.09 4.11
C SER A 341 5.09 19.04 3.52
N GLY A 342 3.87 18.57 3.23
CA GLY A 342 2.83 19.38 2.56
C GLY A 342 3.17 19.84 1.13
N GLN A 343 4.26 19.35 0.56
CA GLN A 343 4.73 19.66 -0.80
C GLN A 343 4.34 18.52 -1.75
N ARG A 344 4.27 18.74 -3.08
CA ARG A 344 3.97 17.64 -4.03
C ARG A 344 5.07 16.55 -4.07
N HIS A 345 6.22 16.84 -3.48
CA HIS A 345 7.36 15.93 -3.39
C HIS A 345 7.57 15.50 -1.96
N ASP A 346 7.42 14.21 -1.71
CA ASP A 346 7.83 13.58 -0.46
C ASP A 346 9.37 13.53 -0.42
N LYS A 347 9.99 14.00 0.66
CA LYS A 347 11.44 13.92 0.87
C LYS A 347 11.86 12.63 1.58
N ARG A 348 10.91 11.76 1.99
CA ARG A 348 11.24 10.54 2.73
C ARG A 348 11.30 9.29 1.84
N GLY A 349 12.40 8.55 1.99
CA GLY A 349 12.72 7.34 1.25
C GLY A 349 11.76 6.19 1.55
N LEU A 350 11.40 5.45 0.51
CA LEU A 350 10.63 4.22 0.61
C LEU A 350 11.53 3.10 1.11
N LYS A 351 11.14 2.49 2.24
CA LYS A 351 11.43 1.12 2.72
C LYS A 351 12.89 0.64 2.72
N SER A 352 13.35 0.25 3.91
CA SER A 352 14.24 -0.88 4.25
C SER A 352 14.59 -1.88 3.13
N ARG A 353 15.30 -1.40 2.12
CA ARG A 353 16.17 -2.11 1.19
C ARG A 353 17.28 -1.12 0.96
N GLU A 354 18.52 -1.59 1.04
CA GLU A 354 19.73 -0.80 0.78
C GLU A 354 19.47 0.19 -0.35
N VAL A 355 19.91 1.43 -0.16
CA VAL A 355 19.91 2.50 -1.16
C VAL A 355 20.29 1.89 -2.51
N LYS A 356 19.31 1.55 -3.36
CA LYS A 356 19.59 0.79 -4.57
C LYS A 356 20.37 1.70 -5.50
N ALA A 357 21.57 1.25 -5.83
CA ALA A 357 22.64 2.00 -6.47
C ALA A 357 22.20 2.79 -7.71
N ASP A 358 22.81 3.97 -7.87
CA ASP A 358 22.87 4.70 -9.13
C ASP A 358 23.21 3.73 -10.26
N ARG A 359 22.40 3.68 -11.32
CA ARG A 359 22.64 2.74 -12.43
C ARG A 359 23.16 3.47 -13.68
N PRO A 360 24.38 3.17 -14.15
CA PRO A 360 24.86 3.70 -15.41
C PRO A 360 24.20 2.96 -16.58
N VAL A 361 23.56 3.71 -17.47
CA VAL A 361 22.93 3.24 -18.70
C VAL A 361 23.71 3.80 -19.89
N PRO A 362 24.43 2.98 -20.66
CA PRO A 362 25.11 3.45 -21.87
C PRO A 362 24.07 3.88 -22.91
N ILE A 363 24.29 5.04 -23.53
CA ILE A 363 23.38 5.62 -24.52
C ILE A 363 24.06 5.77 -25.88
N PRO A 364 23.33 5.50 -26.97
CA PRO A 364 23.89 5.54 -28.31
C PRO A 364 24.28 6.96 -28.74
N PRO A 365 25.23 7.12 -29.68
CA PRO A 365 25.66 8.42 -30.18
C PRO A 365 24.50 9.32 -30.65
N LEU A 366 23.45 8.73 -31.23
CA LEU A 366 22.24 9.46 -31.64
C LEU A 366 21.56 10.15 -30.45
N LEU A 367 21.37 9.46 -29.33
CA LEU A 367 20.74 10.06 -28.14
C LEU A 367 21.68 11.12 -27.51
N VAL A 368 23.00 10.90 -27.56
CA VAL A 368 23.98 11.90 -27.11
C VAL A 368 23.84 13.20 -27.91
N ALA A 369 23.76 13.11 -29.24
CA ALA A 369 23.55 14.27 -30.11
C ALA A 369 22.23 15.00 -29.79
N MET A 370 21.12 14.26 -29.65
CA MET A 370 19.82 14.85 -29.30
C MET A 370 19.82 15.56 -27.94
N LEU A 371 20.57 15.04 -26.96
CA LEU A 371 20.69 15.68 -25.64
C LEU A 371 21.56 16.93 -25.70
N HIS A 372 22.66 16.92 -26.47
CA HIS A 372 23.48 18.11 -26.72
C HIS A 372 22.68 19.22 -27.41
N GLU A 373 21.94 18.88 -28.47
CA GLU A 373 21.07 19.82 -29.18
C GLU A 373 20.01 20.41 -28.25
N HIS A 374 19.37 19.57 -27.44
CA HIS A 374 18.36 20.01 -26.46
C HIS A 374 18.95 20.99 -25.44
N ILE A 375 20.11 20.67 -24.85
CA ILE A 375 20.77 21.52 -23.86
C ILE A 375 21.18 22.85 -24.50
N LYS A 376 21.74 22.81 -25.71
CA LYS A 376 22.14 24.02 -26.46
C LYS A 376 20.95 24.92 -26.78
N GLU A 377 19.81 24.35 -27.16
CA GLU A 377 18.64 25.12 -27.57
C GLU A 377 17.83 25.65 -26.38
N PHE A 378 17.56 24.81 -25.37
CA PHE A 378 16.61 25.14 -24.31
C PHE A 378 17.25 25.46 -22.96
N GLY A 379 18.55 25.21 -22.81
CA GLY A 379 19.25 25.33 -21.55
C GLY A 379 18.76 24.34 -20.49
N LEU A 380 19.09 24.62 -19.24
CA LEU A 380 18.76 23.79 -18.09
C LEU A 380 17.81 24.52 -17.14
N ALA A 381 17.07 23.77 -16.34
CA ALA A 381 16.37 24.32 -15.19
C ALA A 381 17.38 24.86 -14.15
N LYS A 382 16.91 25.76 -13.27
CA LYS A 382 17.74 26.32 -12.18
C LYS A 382 18.39 25.26 -11.28
N ASP A 383 17.78 24.09 -11.16
CA ASP A 383 18.28 22.96 -10.38
C ASP A 383 19.07 21.91 -11.20
N GLY A 384 19.44 22.26 -12.44
CA GLY A 384 20.26 21.45 -13.35
C GLY A 384 19.50 20.37 -14.12
N ARG A 385 18.16 20.34 -14.05
CA ARG A 385 17.35 19.37 -14.82
C ARG A 385 17.31 19.71 -16.30
N LEU A 386 17.32 18.68 -17.13
CA LEU A 386 17.25 18.81 -18.60
C LEU A 386 15.84 19.21 -19.06
N PHE A 387 14.78 18.70 -18.42
CA PHE A 387 13.41 18.84 -18.90
C PHE A 387 12.48 19.56 -17.90
N PRO A 388 12.62 20.89 -17.72
CA PRO A 388 11.62 21.66 -17.00
C PRO A 388 10.33 21.84 -17.82
N ASN A 389 9.24 22.19 -17.16
CA ASN A 389 8.06 22.73 -17.85
C ASN A 389 8.32 24.18 -18.34
N GLU A 390 7.36 24.77 -19.05
CA GLU A 390 7.46 26.13 -19.62
C GLU A 390 7.77 27.22 -18.57
N ARG A 391 7.48 26.98 -17.28
CA ARG A 391 7.75 27.91 -16.16
C ARG A 391 9.07 27.63 -15.44
N GLY A 392 9.85 26.65 -15.88
CA GLY A 392 11.09 26.23 -15.19
C GLY A 392 10.87 25.21 -14.05
N ASP A 393 9.61 24.82 -13.80
CA ASP A 393 9.22 23.88 -12.76
C ASP A 393 9.26 22.41 -13.24
N VAL A 394 8.87 21.48 -12.38
CA VAL A 394 8.79 20.05 -12.71
C VAL A 394 7.84 19.80 -13.90
N LEU A 395 8.29 19.01 -14.88
CA LEU A 395 7.45 18.54 -15.98
C LEU A 395 6.34 17.61 -15.47
N GLY A 396 5.08 18.00 -15.72
CA GLY A 396 3.91 17.24 -15.30
C GLY A 396 3.56 16.10 -16.25
N THR A 397 2.95 15.03 -15.71
CA THR A 397 2.51 13.87 -16.51
C THR A 397 1.50 14.23 -17.59
N SER A 398 0.54 15.09 -17.28
CA SER A 398 -0.44 15.57 -18.26
C SER A 398 0.20 16.34 -19.41
N SER A 399 1.30 17.05 -19.15
CA SER A 399 2.00 17.86 -20.15
C SER A 399 2.63 17.00 -21.24
N TYR A 400 3.47 16.04 -20.88
CA TYR A 400 4.09 15.16 -21.87
C TYR A 400 3.06 14.19 -22.49
N TRP A 401 2.03 13.77 -21.75
CA TRP A 401 0.99 12.91 -22.33
C TRP A 401 0.21 13.61 -23.43
N ARG A 402 -0.14 14.90 -23.23
CA ARG A 402 -0.85 15.70 -24.24
C ARG A 402 -0.01 15.89 -25.49
N VAL A 403 1.27 16.25 -25.35
CA VAL A 403 2.18 16.39 -26.49
C VAL A 403 2.28 15.07 -27.28
N TRP A 404 2.36 13.95 -26.57
CA TRP A 404 2.43 12.63 -27.21
C TRP A 404 1.16 12.30 -28.00
N GLN A 405 -0.02 12.51 -27.43
CA GLN A 405 -1.28 12.24 -28.13
C GLN A 405 -1.46 13.12 -29.37
N GLU A 406 -1.00 14.37 -29.34
CA GLU A 406 -1.05 15.26 -30.50
C GLU A 406 -0.02 14.89 -31.57
N ALA A 407 1.14 14.34 -31.19
CA ALA A 407 2.17 13.89 -32.13
C ALA A 407 1.77 12.62 -32.91
N ARG A 408 1.01 11.71 -32.29
CA ARG A 408 0.59 10.45 -32.92
C ARG A 408 -0.13 10.62 -34.27
N PRO A 409 -1.20 11.43 -34.41
CA PRO A 409 -1.88 11.63 -35.69
C PRO A 409 -1.06 12.41 -36.72
N ILE A 410 0.02 13.09 -36.29
CA ILE A 410 0.98 13.74 -37.20
C ILE A 410 1.96 12.70 -37.76
N ALA A 411 2.41 11.75 -36.93
CA ALA A 411 3.42 10.76 -37.30
C ALA A 411 2.85 9.52 -38.02
N LEU A 412 1.61 9.13 -37.69
CA LEU A 412 1.04 7.83 -38.06
C LEU A 412 -0.17 8.00 -38.97
N PRO A 413 -0.39 7.08 -39.92
CA PRO A 413 -1.64 7.04 -40.68
C PRO A 413 -2.83 6.78 -39.74
N PRO A 414 -4.06 7.20 -40.12
CA PRO A 414 -5.23 7.16 -39.24
C PRO A 414 -5.48 5.78 -38.59
N ASP A 415 -5.37 4.69 -39.36
CA ASP A 415 -5.56 3.32 -38.86
C ASP A 415 -4.55 2.94 -37.76
N LYS A 416 -3.32 3.45 -37.85
CA LYS A 416 -2.28 3.22 -36.84
C LYS A 416 -2.40 4.17 -35.66
N ALA A 417 -2.85 5.41 -35.87
CA ALA A 417 -3.15 6.36 -34.80
C ALA A 417 -4.30 5.87 -33.90
N ASP A 418 -5.31 5.21 -34.47
CA ASP A 418 -6.43 4.62 -33.73
C ASP A 418 -6.08 3.26 -33.09
N SER A 419 -4.97 2.65 -33.50
CA SER A 419 -4.48 1.38 -32.95
C SER A 419 -3.76 1.56 -31.59
N PRO A 420 -3.48 0.46 -30.87
CA PRO A 420 -2.63 0.47 -29.67
C PRO A 420 -1.17 0.92 -29.90
N LEU A 421 -0.73 1.06 -31.15
CA LEU A 421 0.65 1.40 -31.52
C LEU A 421 1.11 2.69 -30.83
N ALA A 422 2.14 2.57 -30.01
CA ALA A 422 2.73 3.67 -29.26
C ALA A 422 1.69 4.55 -28.53
N HIS A 423 0.58 3.96 -28.07
CA HIS A 423 -0.52 4.75 -27.51
C HIS A 423 -0.08 5.56 -26.28
N ARG A 424 0.82 5.00 -25.47
CA ARG A 424 1.39 5.66 -24.29
C ARG A 424 2.86 5.99 -24.54
N PRO A 425 3.38 7.10 -23.99
CA PRO A 425 4.83 7.35 -23.98
C PRO A 425 5.64 6.18 -23.40
N TYR A 426 5.08 5.46 -22.43
CA TYR A 426 5.73 4.32 -21.78
C TYR A 426 6.00 3.16 -22.75
N ASP A 427 5.27 3.08 -23.87
CA ASP A 427 5.44 2.04 -24.88
C ASP A 427 6.79 2.18 -25.63
N LEU A 428 7.39 3.39 -25.65
CA LEU A 428 8.76 3.60 -26.15
C LEU A 428 9.81 2.87 -25.32
N ARG A 429 9.61 2.80 -23.99
CA ARG A 429 10.48 2.02 -23.12
C ARG A 429 10.30 0.52 -23.38
N HIS A 430 9.08 0.06 -23.63
CA HIS A 430 8.85 -1.33 -24.04
C HIS A 430 9.54 -1.65 -25.37
N THR A 431 9.49 -0.73 -26.32
CA THR A 431 10.20 -0.84 -27.61
C THR A 431 11.70 -0.94 -27.39
N CYS A 432 12.31 -0.06 -26.60
CA CYS A 432 13.74 -0.07 -26.32
C CYS A 432 14.21 -1.41 -25.73
N ILE A 433 13.51 -1.90 -24.71
CA ILE A 433 13.84 -3.16 -24.03
C ILE A 433 13.68 -4.35 -25.00
N THR A 434 12.61 -4.36 -25.78
CA THR A 434 12.37 -5.41 -26.77
C THR A 434 13.47 -5.41 -27.84
N ASN A 435 13.89 -4.24 -28.32
CA ASN A 435 14.97 -4.13 -29.30
C ASN A 435 16.31 -4.64 -28.75
N TRP A 436 16.63 -4.37 -27.49
CA TRP A 436 17.84 -4.93 -26.87
C TRP A 436 17.78 -6.46 -26.75
N LEU A 437 16.63 -7.02 -26.36
CA LEU A 437 16.41 -8.46 -26.32
C LEU A 437 16.52 -9.07 -27.73
N ASN A 438 15.91 -8.43 -28.72
CA ASN A 438 15.95 -8.88 -30.11
C ASN A 438 17.34 -8.72 -30.76
N ALA A 439 18.16 -7.81 -30.27
CA ALA A 439 19.58 -7.73 -30.61
C ALA A 439 20.45 -8.82 -29.95
N GLY A 440 19.86 -9.64 -29.06
CA GLY A 440 20.57 -10.70 -28.33
C GLY A 440 21.39 -10.21 -27.15
N VAL A 441 21.10 -9.02 -26.61
CA VAL A 441 21.73 -8.55 -25.36
C VAL A 441 21.30 -9.47 -24.21
N PRO A 442 22.23 -9.96 -23.36
CA PRO A 442 21.89 -10.84 -22.26
C PRO A 442 20.80 -10.26 -21.34
N VAL A 443 19.85 -11.09 -20.92
CA VAL A 443 18.71 -10.64 -20.10
C VAL A 443 19.14 -9.94 -18.82
N ALA A 444 20.21 -10.40 -18.17
CA ALA A 444 20.78 -9.76 -16.99
C ALA A 444 21.26 -8.33 -17.27
N GLU A 445 21.88 -8.10 -18.44
CA GLU A 445 22.35 -6.79 -18.86
C GLU A 445 21.19 -5.86 -19.22
N VAL A 446 20.17 -6.37 -19.92
CA VAL A 446 18.92 -5.64 -20.19
C VAL A 446 18.22 -5.25 -18.89
N ALA A 447 18.12 -6.18 -17.94
CA ALA A 447 17.52 -5.96 -16.62
C ALA A 447 18.26 -4.87 -15.85
N ARG A 448 19.60 -4.93 -15.82
CA ARG A 448 20.47 -3.93 -15.20
C ARG A 448 20.24 -2.53 -15.79
N ARG A 449 20.31 -2.38 -17.12
CA ARG A 449 20.09 -1.08 -17.79
C ARG A 449 18.68 -0.54 -17.56
N ALA A 450 17.67 -1.40 -17.72
CA ALA A 450 16.28 -1.01 -17.52
C ALA A 450 15.93 -0.71 -16.05
N GLY A 451 16.71 -1.21 -15.08
CA GLY A 451 16.35 -1.14 -13.66
C GLY A 451 15.14 -2.02 -13.34
N ASN A 452 15.16 -3.26 -13.82
CA ASN A 452 14.21 -4.33 -13.54
C ASN A 452 14.97 -5.56 -13.01
N SER A 453 14.28 -6.54 -12.43
CA SER A 453 14.89 -7.85 -12.18
C SER A 453 14.86 -8.72 -13.45
N PRO A 454 15.79 -9.68 -13.61
CA PRO A 454 15.77 -10.60 -14.75
C PRO A 454 14.44 -11.36 -14.88
N GLU A 455 13.82 -11.76 -13.78
CA GLU A 455 12.53 -12.46 -13.77
C GLU A 455 11.40 -11.56 -14.31
N VAL A 456 11.44 -10.26 -14.02
CA VAL A 456 10.48 -9.30 -14.57
C VAL A 456 10.71 -9.13 -16.08
N ILE A 457 11.95 -9.14 -16.56
CA ILE A 457 12.22 -9.06 -18.00
C ILE A 457 11.67 -10.32 -18.70
N HIS A 458 11.99 -11.52 -18.21
CA HIS A 458 11.47 -12.76 -18.79
C HIS A 458 9.93 -12.77 -18.83
N ARG A 459 9.29 -12.59 -17.68
CA ARG A 459 7.83 -12.68 -17.55
C ARG A 459 7.08 -11.63 -18.38
N ARG A 460 7.64 -10.43 -18.55
CA ARG A 460 6.96 -9.35 -19.27
C ARG A 460 7.19 -9.37 -20.77
N TYR A 461 8.36 -9.80 -21.22
CA TYR A 461 8.78 -9.67 -22.62
C TYR A 461 8.83 -11.02 -23.35
N GLU A 462 8.39 -12.11 -22.72
CA GLU A 462 8.32 -13.45 -23.34
C GLU A 462 7.62 -13.45 -24.71
N GLY A 463 6.52 -12.73 -24.85
CA GLY A 463 5.74 -12.68 -26.10
C GLY A 463 6.28 -11.72 -27.17
N CYS A 464 7.42 -11.07 -26.94
CA CYS A 464 8.03 -10.09 -27.86
C CYS A 464 9.38 -10.56 -28.42
N ILE A 465 9.84 -11.74 -28.02
CA ILE A 465 11.06 -12.38 -28.51
C ILE A 465 10.61 -13.37 -29.60
N ASP A 466 10.70 -12.96 -30.86
CA ASP A 466 10.27 -13.77 -32.01
C ASP A 466 11.40 -13.91 -33.04
N GLY A 467 11.43 -15.00 -33.80
CA GLY A 467 12.38 -15.23 -34.89
C GLY A 467 13.84 -15.50 -34.48
N HIS A 468 14.08 -15.87 -33.22
CA HIS A 468 15.43 -16.09 -32.70
C HIS A 468 16.01 -17.47 -32.98
N GLU A 469 15.23 -18.44 -33.45
CA GLU A 469 15.72 -19.80 -33.63
C GLU A 469 16.88 -19.86 -34.62
N GLU A 470 16.71 -19.36 -35.84
CA GLU A 470 17.78 -19.33 -36.85
C GLU A 470 18.98 -18.45 -36.45
N LEU A 471 18.72 -17.29 -35.82
CA LEU A 471 19.75 -16.39 -35.32
C LEU A 471 20.54 -17.01 -34.17
N ASN A 472 19.87 -17.73 -33.27
CA ASN A 472 20.51 -18.43 -32.16
C ASN A 472 21.24 -19.67 -32.65
N ASN A 473 20.69 -20.41 -33.61
CA ASN A 473 21.38 -21.54 -34.26
C ASN A 473 22.69 -21.05 -34.90
N LYS A 474 22.67 -19.94 -35.66
CA LYS A 474 23.89 -19.33 -36.21
C LYS A 474 24.89 -18.89 -35.14
N LYS A 475 24.42 -18.34 -34.01
CA LYS A 475 25.28 -17.99 -32.87
C LYS A 475 25.89 -19.24 -32.22
N ILE A 476 25.12 -20.32 -32.07
CA ILE A 476 25.56 -21.60 -31.52
C ILE A 476 26.57 -22.25 -32.47
N GLU A 477 26.28 -22.34 -33.76
CA GLU A 477 27.18 -22.87 -34.80
C GLU A 477 28.53 -22.14 -34.78
N ARG A 478 28.50 -20.80 -34.71
CA ARG A 478 29.72 -20.00 -34.61
C ARG A 478 30.48 -20.24 -33.30
N ALA A 479 29.79 -20.34 -32.18
CA ALA A 479 30.41 -20.56 -30.87
C ALA A 479 31.01 -21.97 -30.73
N MET A 480 30.35 -22.96 -31.32
CA MET A 480 30.75 -24.37 -31.28
C MET A 480 31.72 -24.75 -32.42
N GLY A 481 32.01 -23.83 -33.33
CA GLY A 481 32.89 -24.06 -34.47
C GLY A 481 32.31 -24.99 -35.54
N TRP A 482 30.98 -25.17 -35.59
CA TRP A 482 30.31 -26.05 -36.56
C TRP A 482 30.22 -25.45 -37.96
N SER A 483 30.55 -24.18 -38.12
CA SER A 483 30.56 -23.45 -39.39
C SER A 483 31.77 -23.74 -40.29
N GLY A 484 32.37 -24.93 -40.20
CA GLY A 484 33.53 -25.32 -41.01
C GLY A 484 33.63 -26.83 -41.16
N GLY A 485 33.03 -27.36 -42.22
CA GLY A 485 33.04 -28.79 -42.54
C GLY A 485 32.60 -29.08 -43.97
N GLY A 486 33.12 -28.29 -44.92
CA GLY A 486 32.94 -28.50 -46.36
C GLY A 486 34.26 -28.91 -47.00
N SER A 487 34.66 -30.16 -46.81
CA SER A 487 35.55 -30.89 -47.71
C SER A 487 35.11 -32.34 -47.66
N LEU A 488 34.20 -32.69 -48.58
CA LEU A 488 34.07 -34.04 -49.11
C LEU A 488 34.51 -33.97 -50.57
#